data_AF-A0A3B0ABY9-F1
#
_entry.id   AF-A0A3B0ABY9-F1
#
_cell.length_a   1.000
_cell.length_b   1.000
_cell.length_c   1.000
_cell.angle_alpha   90.00
_cell.angle_beta   90.00
_cell.angle_gamma   90.00
#
_symmetry.space_group_name_H-M   'P 1'
#
loop_
_entity.id
_entity.type
_entity.pdbx_description
1 polymer ?
#
loop_
_entity_poly.entity_id
_entity_poly.type
_entity_poly.pdbx_seq_one_letter_code
_entity_poly.pdbx_strand_id
1 'polypeptide(L)'
;MADERTRYFRSLARLRRSARRWSVLAGGLGGAAAVLTPYAGLGLPDAAWAGAAGSALALAAWRWVDLRALAARPAPPAPDPAEAAARSRARLVAAVERLPAGPGVLAEVRRVRSRVALRGTSAAEPWARLDRASLTLAGMTQRLTGLAGPAVQEATDADRSLRDLAHRVASVERAMRLAPAEARAPLADTHRVLTEQLESGVAAYERLVVAAAGYVAEDARPGGGADPAASRLTEATDLLHGVAAALAELRGVGDPLRAPTR
;
A
#
# COMPACT_ATOMS: atom_id res chain seq x y z
N MET A 1 2.57 -2.40 25.05
CA MET A 1 3.78 -2.04 25.82
C MET A 1 5.01 -2.12 24.91
N ALA A 2 5.86 -1.08 24.89
CA ALA A 2 7.06 -1.04 24.05
C ALA A 2 8.12 -2.03 24.57
N ASP A 3 8.72 -2.78 23.64
CA ASP A 3 9.75 -3.81 23.85
C ASP A 3 10.93 -3.25 24.64
N GLU A 4 11.45 -3.98 25.62
CA GLU A 4 12.49 -3.51 26.55
C GLU A 4 13.76 -3.09 25.80
N ARG A 5 14.10 -3.82 24.73
CA ARG A 5 15.19 -3.48 23.81
C ARG A 5 14.97 -2.14 23.10
N THR A 6 13.73 -1.84 22.70
CA THR A 6 13.42 -0.54 22.07
C THR A 6 13.49 0.62 23.07
N ARG A 7 13.17 0.39 24.34
CA ARG A 7 13.34 1.40 25.40
C ARG A 7 14.81 1.66 25.66
N TYR A 8 15.63 0.61 25.70
CA TYR A 8 17.08 0.70 25.85
C TYR A 8 17.73 1.51 24.72
N PHE A 9 17.45 1.20 23.45
CA PHE A 9 18.02 1.97 22.35
C PHE A 9 17.48 3.40 22.27
N ARG A 10 16.22 3.62 22.66
CA ARG A 10 15.63 4.96 22.71
C ARG A 10 16.25 5.82 23.82
N SER A 11 16.50 5.25 25.00
CA SER A 11 17.18 5.97 26.08
C SER A 11 18.63 6.30 25.70
N LEU A 12 19.33 5.36 25.06
CA LEU A 12 20.70 5.55 24.57
C LEU A 12 20.77 6.65 23.49
N ALA A 13 19.82 6.65 22.54
CA ALA A 13 19.73 7.69 21.52
C ALA A 13 19.38 9.07 22.13
N ARG A 14 18.49 9.12 23.13
CA ARG A 14 18.11 10.38 23.80
C ARG A 14 19.29 10.97 24.58
N LEU A 15 20.05 10.13 25.28
CA LEU A 15 21.25 10.55 26.01
C LEU A 15 22.35 11.03 25.06
N ARG A 16 22.54 10.36 23.91
CA ARG A 16 23.51 10.78 22.90
C ARG A 16 23.18 12.14 22.30
N ARG A 17 21.89 12.41 22.03
CA ARG A 17 21.43 13.73 21.55
C ARG A 17 21.58 14.81 22.62
N SER A 18 21.28 14.49 23.88
CA SER A 18 21.47 15.41 25.01
C SER A 18 22.94 15.77 25.22
N ALA A 19 23.82 14.77 25.27
CA ALA A 19 25.26 14.98 25.40
C ALA A 19 25.81 15.87 24.27
N ARG A 20 25.42 15.63 23.02
CA ARG A 20 25.82 16.47 21.88
C ARG A 20 25.33 17.91 22.00
N ARG A 21 24.07 18.13 22.40
CA ARG A 21 23.52 19.49 22.59
C ARG A 21 24.30 20.27 23.65
N TRP A 22 24.59 19.64 24.79
CA TRP A 22 25.35 20.28 25.87
C TRP A 22 26.81 20.52 25.49
N SER A 23 27.45 19.62 24.73
CA SER A 23 28.79 19.86 24.20
C SER A 23 28.82 21.06 23.23
N VAL A 24 27.80 21.22 22.38
CA VAL A 24 27.71 22.38 21.47
C VAL A 24 27.47 23.68 22.24
N LEU A 25 26.58 23.68 23.24
CA LEU A 25 26.37 24.84 24.10
C LEU A 25 27.63 25.21 24.88
N ALA A 26 28.34 24.22 25.43
CA ALA A 26 29.62 24.43 26.12
C ALA A 26 30.68 25.02 25.19
N GLY A 27 30.79 24.53 23.95
CA GLY A 27 31.71 25.06 22.95
C GLY A 27 31.35 26.49 22.51
N GLY A 28 30.05 26.77 22.30
CA GLY A 28 29.58 28.11 21.94
C GLY A 28 29.77 29.14 23.06
N LEU A 29 29.44 28.78 24.31
CA LEU A 29 29.63 29.64 25.47
C LEU A 29 31.10 29.83 25.82
N GLY A 30 31.92 28.76 25.73
CA GLY A 30 33.37 28.85 25.92
C GLY A 30 34.04 29.72 24.86
N GLY A 31 33.63 29.60 23.59
CA GLY A 31 34.10 30.46 22.51
C GLY A 31 33.69 31.92 22.68
N ALA A 32 32.43 32.17 23.07
CA ALA A 32 31.96 33.52 23.37
C ALA A 32 32.70 34.14 24.56
N ALA A 33 32.92 33.38 25.64
CA ALA A 33 33.71 33.83 26.78
C ALA A 33 35.14 34.18 26.36
N ALA A 34 35.81 33.34 25.55
CA ALA A 34 37.18 33.58 25.09
C ALA A 34 37.32 34.81 24.17
N VAL A 35 36.29 35.14 23.39
CA VAL A 35 36.29 36.30 22.48
C VAL A 35 35.87 37.60 23.18
N LEU A 36 34.97 37.55 24.15
CA LEU A 36 34.45 38.74 24.84
C LEU A 36 35.29 39.18 26.06
N THR A 37 36.07 38.28 26.66
CA THR A 37 36.91 38.61 27.83
C THR A 37 38.17 39.44 27.59
N PRO A 38 38.80 39.56 26.40
CA PRO A 38 40.12 40.17 26.34
C PRO A 38 40.15 41.70 26.13
N TYR A 39 39.07 42.47 26.36
CA TYR A 39 39.15 43.93 26.09
C TYR A 39 38.40 44.90 27.03
N ALA A 40 37.77 44.44 28.10
CA ALA A 40 37.29 45.31 29.18
C ALA A 40 37.57 44.60 30.50
N GLY A 41 38.16 45.29 31.48
CA GLY A 41 38.57 44.67 32.75
C GLY A 41 37.47 43.80 33.38
N LEU A 42 37.89 42.70 34.05
CA LEU A 42 37.04 41.66 34.61
C LEU A 42 35.83 42.22 35.39
N GLY A 43 34.65 42.19 34.77
CA GLY A 43 33.40 42.62 35.38
C GLY A 43 32.58 41.46 35.95
N LEU A 44 31.62 41.78 36.82
CA LEU A 44 30.52 40.85 37.19
C LEU A 44 29.87 40.12 35.99
N PRO A 45 29.67 40.75 34.81
CA PRO A 45 29.16 40.02 33.63
C PRO A 45 30.10 38.91 33.12
N ASP A 46 31.42 39.05 33.22
CA ASP A 46 32.36 38.01 32.77
C ASP A 46 32.34 36.79 33.69
N ALA A 47 32.18 37.03 35.00
CA ALA A 47 31.99 35.96 35.98
C ALA A 47 30.70 35.17 35.72
N ALA A 48 29.63 35.85 35.28
CA ALA A 48 28.38 35.19 34.89
C ALA A 48 28.55 34.30 33.65
N TRP A 49 29.27 34.77 32.62
CA TRP A 49 29.54 33.98 31.41
C TRP A 49 30.49 32.81 31.67
N ALA A 50 31.55 33.01 32.46
CA ALA A 50 32.45 31.94 32.86
C ALA A 50 31.73 30.87 33.70
N GLY A 51 30.84 31.28 34.60
CA GLY A 51 29.98 30.37 35.37
C GLY A 51 29.00 29.59 34.47
N ALA A 52 28.41 30.25 33.47
CA ALA A 52 27.54 29.60 32.49
C ALA A 52 28.31 28.59 31.61
N ALA A 53 29.52 28.94 31.14
CA ALA A 53 30.38 28.05 30.37
C ALA A 53 30.86 26.83 31.20
N GLY A 54 31.27 27.06 32.44
CA GLY A 54 31.70 26.02 33.37
C GLY A 54 30.58 25.03 33.71
N SER A 55 29.37 25.54 33.98
CA SER A 55 28.20 24.70 34.26
C SER A 55 27.74 23.91 33.02
N ALA A 56 27.82 24.49 31.82
CA ALA A 56 27.56 23.77 30.57
C ALA A 56 28.58 22.66 30.30
N LEU A 57 29.88 22.89 30.58
CA LEU A 57 30.94 21.86 30.47
C LEU A 57 30.72 20.72 31.47
N ALA A 58 30.40 21.04 32.73
CA ALA A 58 30.12 20.04 33.76
C ALA A 58 28.92 19.15 33.38
N LEU A 59 27.83 19.75 32.88
CA LEU A 59 26.65 19.02 32.40
C LEU A 59 26.98 18.14 31.18
N ALA A 60 27.80 18.64 30.25
CA ALA A 60 28.23 17.85 29.10
C ALA A 60 29.05 16.63 29.52
N ALA A 61 30.01 16.80 30.43
CA ALA A 61 30.82 15.72 30.99
C ALA A 61 29.95 14.68 31.70
N TRP A 62 29.03 15.12 32.55
CA TRP A 62 28.13 14.21 33.27
C TRP A 62 27.22 13.41 32.31
N ARG A 63 26.68 14.04 31.26
CA ARG A 63 25.87 13.35 30.26
C ARG A 63 26.65 12.31 29.45
N TRP A 64 27.94 12.53 29.24
CA TRP A 64 28.83 11.56 28.62
C TRP A 64 29.14 10.38 29.55
N VAL A 65 29.30 10.62 30.85
CA VAL A 65 29.45 9.56 31.86
C VAL A 65 28.19 8.70 31.94
N ASP A 66 26.99 9.32 32.02
CA ASP A 66 25.71 8.61 32.02
C ASP A 66 25.53 7.74 30.76
N LEU A 67 25.92 8.26 29.60
CA LEU A 67 25.88 7.53 28.34
C LEU A 67 26.84 6.34 28.36
N ARG A 68 28.06 6.50 28.87
CA ARG A 68 29.02 5.40 28.99
C ARG A 68 28.55 4.35 29.99
N ALA A 69 27.99 4.76 31.12
CA ALA A 69 27.44 3.87 32.13
C ALA A 69 26.28 3.03 31.60
N LEU A 70 25.40 3.62 30.79
CA LEU A 70 24.31 2.89 30.13
C LEU A 70 24.79 2.02 28.96
N ALA A 71 25.78 2.46 28.19
CA ALA A 71 26.37 1.68 27.11
C ALA A 71 27.20 0.48 27.61
N ALA A 72 27.74 0.56 28.84
CA ALA A 72 28.44 -0.54 29.49
C ALA A 72 27.49 -1.64 29.99
N ARG A 73 26.18 -1.39 30.06
CA ARG A 73 25.20 -2.44 30.36
C ARG A 73 25.01 -3.33 29.12
N PRO A 74 25.01 -4.66 29.28
CA PRO A 74 24.75 -5.56 28.17
C PRO A 74 23.38 -5.25 27.56
N ALA A 75 23.33 -5.15 26.23
CA ALA A 75 22.09 -4.87 25.53
C ALA A 75 21.08 -5.99 25.79
N PRO A 76 19.78 -5.68 26.03
CA PRO A 76 18.76 -6.71 26.20
C PRO A 76 18.74 -7.65 24.98
N PRO A 77 18.58 -8.97 25.20
CA PRO A 77 18.58 -9.95 24.13
C PRO A 77 17.49 -9.64 23.10
N ALA A 78 17.75 -10.03 21.85
CA ALA A 78 16.74 -9.89 20.81
C ALA A 78 15.51 -10.73 21.19
N PRO A 79 14.29 -10.16 21.16
CA PRO A 79 13.09 -10.97 21.25
C PRO A 79 13.09 -11.98 20.08
N ASP A 80 12.66 -13.20 20.35
CA ASP A 80 12.53 -14.24 19.34
C ASP A 80 11.70 -13.71 18.15
N PRO A 81 12.18 -13.82 16.89
CA PRO A 81 11.41 -13.42 15.72
C PRO A 81 10.01 -14.05 15.66
N ALA A 82 9.84 -15.26 16.20
CA ALA A 82 8.54 -15.93 16.26
C ALA A 82 7.57 -15.20 17.21
N GLU A 83 8.04 -14.78 18.39
CA GLU A 83 7.24 -14.02 19.34
C GLU A 83 6.96 -12.59 18.89
N ALA A 84 7.92 -11.95 18.21
CA ALA A 84 7.73 -10.63 17.64
C ALA A 84 6.65 -10.66 16.53
N ALA A 85 6.65 -11.71 15.70
CA ALA A 85 5.61 -11.97 14.71
C ALA A 85 4.26 -12.31 15.36
N ALA A 86 4.24 -13.08 16.44
CA ALA A 86 3.02 -13.38 17.19
C ALA A 86 2.43 -12.11 17.84
N ARG A 87 3.27 -11.24 18.41
CA ARG A 87 2.86 -9.96 19.00
C ARG A 87 2.38 -8.95 17.96
N SER A 88 2.98 -8.93 16.77
CA SER A 88 2.51 -8.06 15.69
C SER A 88 1.17 -8.55 15.13
N ARG A 89 1.00 -9.86 14.94
CA ARG A 89 -0.29 -10.49 14.60
C ARG A 89 -1.35 -10.20 15.66
N ALA A 90 -1.06 -10.39 16.94
CA ALA A 90 -1.98 -10.09 18.03
C ALA A 90 -2.38 -8.62 18.09
N ARG A 91 -1.47 -7.69 17.78
CA ARG A 91 -1.79 -6.25 17.68
C ARG A 91 -2.63 -5.92 16.46
N LEU A 92 -2.40 -6.59 15.33
CA LEU A 92 -3.23 -6.42 14.14
C LEU A 92 -4.63 -6.96 14.37
N VAL A 93 -4.76 -8.13 14.99
CA VAL A 93 -6.05 -8.72 15.40
C VAL A 93 -6.76 -7.79 16.39
N ALA A 94 -6.09 -7.37 17.45
CA ALA A 94 -6.68 -6.45 18.43
C ALA A 94 -7.01 -5.05 17.86
N ALA A 95 -6.28 -4.59 16.83
CA ALA A 95 -6.60 -3.34 16.13
C ALA A 95 -7.82 -3.51 15.21
N VAL A 96 -7.94 -4.67 14.55
CA VAL A 96 -9.10 -5.03 13.72
C VAL A 96 -10.35 -5.24 14.58
N GLU A 97 -10.23 -5.90 15.73
CA GLU A 97 -11.33 -6.11 16.69
C GLU A 97 -11.81 -4.81 17.35
N ARG A 98 -10.93 -3.80 17.48
CA ARG A 98 -11.25 -2.49 18.07
C ARG A 98 -11.76 -1.46 17.07
N LEU A 99 -11.85 -1.81 15.79
CA LEU A 99 -12.41 -0.92 14.77
C LEU A 99 -13.91 -1.20 14.64
N PRO A 100 -14.80 -0.33 15.16
CA PRO A 100 -16.21 -0.34 14.80
C PRO A 100 -16.32 0.22 13.38
N ALA A 101 -15.92 -0.57 12.38
CA ALA A 101 -15.90 -0.14 10.99
C ALA A 101 -16.28 -1.33 10.11
N GLY A 102 -17.47 -1.25 9.52
CA GLY A 102 -18.09 -2.31 8.73
C GLY A 102 -17.29 -2.73 7.48
N PRO A 103 -17.85 -3.66 6.68
CA PRO A 103 -17.20 -4.25 5.50
C PRO A 103 -16.59 -3.25 4.51
N GLY A 104 -17.04 -1.98 4.49
CA GLY A 104 -16.54 -0.92 3.61
C GLY A 104 -15.07 -0.49 3.85
N VAL A 105 -14.58 -0.46 5.10
CA VAL A 105 -13.19 -0.02 5.37
C VAL A 105 -12.17 -1.07 4.94
N LEU A 106 -12.49 -2.35 5.13
CA LEU A 106 -11.65 -3.45 4.66
C LEU A 106 -11.60 -3.52 3.13
N ALA A 107 -12.71 -3.23 2.46
CA ALA A 107 -12.77 -3.14 1.01
C ALA A 107 -11.86 -2.02 0.49
N GLU A 108 -11.89 -0.83 1.11
CA GLU A 108 -11.06 0.30 0.69
C GLU A 108 -9.57 0.06 0.96
N VAL A 109 -9.21 -0.53 2.10
CA VAL A 109 -7.81 -0.93 2.39
C VAL A 109 -7.31 -1.96 1.36
N ARG A 110 -8.15 -2.95 1.01
CA ARG A 110 -7.83 -3.94 -0.02
C ARG A 110 -7.62 -3.26 -1.38
N ARG A 111 -8.43 -2.25 -1.70
CA ARG A 111 -8.37 -1.46 -2.93
C ARG A 111 -7.13 -0.58 -3.02
N VAL A 112 -6.74 0.07 -1.93
CA VAL A 112 -5.48 0.83 -1.84
C VAL A 112 -4.29 -0.12 -2.00
N ARG A 113 -4.32 -1.25 -1.30
CA ARG A 113 -3.25 -2.26 -1.38
C ARG A 113 -3.09 -2.82 -2.80
N SER A 114 -4.18 -3.13 -3.50
CA SER A 114 -4.11 -3.64 -4.87
C SER A 114 -3.56 -2.58 -5.85
N ARG A 115 -3.98 -1.31 -5.73
CA ARG A 115 -3.39 -0.21 -6.53
C ARG A 115 -1.89 -0.07 -6.28
N VAL A 116 -1.45 -0.15 -5.03
CA VAL A 116 -0.03 -0.06 -4.68
C VAL A 116 0.74 -1.27 -5.25
N ALA A 117 0.18 -2.47 -5.19
CA ALA A 117 0.81 -3.70 -5.68
C ALA A 117 0.97 -3.77 -7.21
N LEU A 118 0.18 -3.00 -7.95
CA LEU A 118 0.23 -2.92 -9.42
C LEU A 118 1.01 -1.70 -9.91
N ARG A 119 1.46 -0.82 -9.01
CA ARG A 119 2.15 0.41 -9.39
C ARG A 119 3.46 0.08 -10.11
N GLY A 120 3.64 0.68 -11.29
CA GLY A 120 4.83 0.44 -12.12
C GLY A 120 4.78 -0.84 -12.94
N THR A 121 3.62 -1.48 -13.06
CA THR A 121 3.37 -2.60 -13.99
C THR A 121 2.48 -2.18 -15.16
N SER A 122 2.50 -2.94 -16.25
CA SER A 122 1.59 -2.72 -17.40
C SER A 122 0.11 -2.84 -17.02
N ALA A 123 -0.23 -3.57 -15.96
CA ALA A 123 -1.60 -3.76 -15.50
C ALA A 123 -2.19 -2.55 -14.73
N ALA A 124 -1.39 -1.52 -14.43
CA ALA A 124 -1.82 -0.39 -13.61
C ALA A 124 -2.94 0.44 -14.24
N GLU A 125 -2.81 0.75 -15.53
CA GLU A 125 -3.80 1.53 -16.28
C GLU A 125 -5.11 0.75 -16.52
N PRO A 126 -5.08 -0.50 -17.04
CA PRO A 126 -6.28 -1.34 -17.14
C PRO A 126 -7.02 -1.49 -15.81
N TRP A 127 -6.29 -1.66 -14.71
CA TRP A 127 -6.88 -1.75 -13.38
C TRP A 127 -7.63 -0.47 -13.00
N ALA A 128 -7.05 0.70 -13.24
CA ALA A 128 -7.67 1.98 -12.92
C ALA A 128 -8.92 2.25 -13.78
N ARG A 129 -8.91 1.81 -15.04
CA ARG A 129 -10.07 1.83 -15.94
C ARG A 129 -11.19 0.92 -15.44
N LEU A 130 -10.87 -0.35 -15.16
CA LEU A 130 -11.82 -1.31 -14.58
C LEU A 130 -12.43 -0.80 -13.27
N ASP A 131 -11.60 -0.26 -12.37
CA ASP A 131 -12.04 0.27 -11.07
C ASP A 131 -13.01 1.46 -11.20
N ARG A 132 -12.82 2.32 -12.22
CA ARG A 132 -13.77 3.39 -12.54
C ARG A 132 -15.06 2.81 -13.13
N ALA A 133 -14.96 1.92 -14.10
CA ALA A 133 -16.13 1.30 -14.73
C ALA A 133 -16.98 0.53 -13.71
N SER A 134 -16.36 -0.22 -12.80
CA SER A 134 -17.07 -0.97 -11.75
C SER A 134 -17.82 -0.06 -10.78
N LEU A 135 -17.23 1.10 -10.43
CA LEU A 135 -17.91 2.09 -9.58
C LEU A 135 -19.11 2.71 -10.31
N THR A 136 -18.97 3.02 -11.59
CA THR A 136 -20.06 3.54 -12.42
C THR A 136 -21.21 2.54 -12.48
N LEU A 137 -20.91 1.26 -12.74
CA LEU A 137 -21.94 0.21 -12.78
C LEU A 137 -22.64 0.03 -11.43
N ALA A 138 -21.88 0.01 -10.33
CA ALA A 138 -22.42 -0.11 -8.98
C ALA A 138 -23.42 1.02 -8.65
N GLY A 139 -23.18 2.24 -9.15
CA GLY A 139 -24.09 3.36 -9.01
C GLY A 139 -25.40 3.20 -9.79
N MET A 140 -25.43 2.33 -10.80
CA MET A 140 -26.61 2.06 -11.65
C MET A 140 -27.35 0.79 -11.26
N THR A 141 -26.74 -0.12 -10.48
CA THR A 141 -27.27 -1.46 -10.18
C THR A 141 -28.70 -1.46 -9.65
N GLN A 142 -29.08 -0.48 -8.80
CA GLN A 142 -30.44 -0.39 -8.25
C GLN A 142 -31.52 -0.11 -9.31
N ARG A 143 -31.12 0.44 -10.46
CA ARG A 143 -32.02 0.77 -11.58
C ARG A 143 -32.00 -0.31 -12.68
N LEU A 144 -30.96 -1.13 -12.71
CA LEU A 144 -30.83 -2.27 -13.62
C LEU A 144 -31.66 -3.45 -13.09
N THR A 145 -32.98 -3.35 -13.23
CA THR A 145 -33.93 -4.37 -12.76
C THR A 145 -34.54 -5.16 -13.94
N GLY A 146 -35.29 -6.24 -13.66
CA GLY A 146 -35.94 -7.04 -14.68
C GLY A 146 -34.95 -7.73 -15.63
N LEU A 147 -35.06 -7.45 -16.93
CA LEU A 147 -34.25 -8.07 -17.99
C LEU A 147 -32.75 -7.72 -17.89
N ALA A 148 -32.39 -6.65 -17.17
CA ALA A 148 -31.00 -6.25 -16.95
C ALA A 148 -30.32 -6.96 -15.77
N GLY A 149 -31.07 -7.74 -14.96
CA GLY A 149 -30.53 -8.45 -13.79
C GLY A 149 -29.36 -9.40 -14.09
N PRO A 150 -29.43 -10.24 -15.14
CA PRO A 150 -28.32 -11.12 -15.53
C PRO A 150 -27.04 -10.36 -15.88
N ALA A 151 -27.15 -9.17 -16.48
CA ALA A 151 -25.99 -8.35 -16.85
C ALA A 151 -25.18 -7.88 -15.62
N VAL A 152 -25.84 -7.65 -14.48
CA VAL A 152 -25.17 -7.28 -13.22
C VAL A 152 -24.37 -8.45 -12.66
N GLN A 153 -24.95 -9.66 -12.71
CA GLN A 153 -24.26 -10.87 -12.25
C GLN A 153 -23.04 -11.16 -13.12
N GLU A 154 -23.21 -11.15 -14.44
CA GLU A 154 -22.13 -11.36 -15.40
C GLU A 154 -21.02 -10.32 -15.23
N ALA A 155 -21.37 -9.05 -15.06
CA ALA A 155 -20.39 -8.01 -14.76
C ALA A 155 -19.61 -8.28 -13.47
N THR A 156 -20.27 -8.78 -12.43
CA THR A 156 -19.60 -9.09 -11.15
C THR A 156 -18.58 -10.22 -11.31
N ASP A 157 -18.92 -11.24 -12.08
CA ASP A 157 -18.03 -12.38 -12.34
C ASP A 157 -16.88 -12.02 -13.28
N ALA A 158 -17.15 -11.20 -14.29
CA ALA A 158 -16.13 -10.64 -15.16
C ALA A 158 -15.16 -9.71 -14.42
N ASP A 159 -15.65 -8.80 -13.55
CA ASP A 159 -14.80 -7.93 -12.73
C ASP A 159 -13.82 -8.75 -11.88
N ARG A 160 -14.31 -9.82 -11.24
CA ARG A 160 -13.45 -10.73 -10.45
C ARG A 160 -12.37 -11.38 -11.31
N SER A 161 -12.75 -11.86 -12.50
CA SER A 161 -11.82 -12.52 -13.43
C SER A 161 -10.77 -11.57 -14.01
N LEU A 162 -11.15 -10.34 -14.36
CA LEU A 162 -10.23 -9.32 -14.86
C LEU A 162 -9.25 -8.84 -13.77
N ARG A 163 -9.71 -8.73 -12.52
CA ARG A 163 -8.82 -8.41 -11.39
C ARG A 163 -7.80 -9.52 -11.14
N ASP A 164 -8.21 -10.77 -11.23
CA ASP A 164 -7.28 -11.91 -11.15
C ASP A 164 -6.24 -11.87 -12.29
N LEU A 165 -6.68 -11.61 -13.53
CA LEU A 165 -5.79 -11.48 -14.68
C LEU A 165 -4.76 -10.34 -14.50
N ALA A 166 -5.18 -9.17 -14.01
CA ALA A 166 -4.28 -8.06 -13.72
C ALA A 166 -3.20 -8.45 -12.69
N HIS A 167 -3.56 -9.22 -11.67
CA HIS A 167 -2.59 -9.74 -10.71
C HIS A 167 -1.63 -10.77 -11.31
N ARG A 168 -2.10 -11.60 -12.26
CA ARG A 168 -1.24 -12.52 -13.02
C ARG A 168 -0.24 -11.78 -13.89
N VAL A 169 -0.69 -10.79 -14.67
CA VAL A 169 0.18 -9.93 -15.51
C VAL A 169 1.29 -9.31 -14.65
N ALA A 170 0.94 -8.69 -13.53
CA ALA A 170 1.91 -8.07 -12.63
C ALA A 170 2.88 -9.10 -12.00
N SER A 171 2.44 -10.34 -11.80
CA SER A 171 3.29 -11.41 -11.25
C SER A 171 4.25 -11.94 -12.31
N VAL A 172 3.82 -12.12 -13.57
CA VAL A 172 4.70 -12.49 -14.69
C VAL A 172 5.73 -11.39 -14.93
N GLU A 173 5.34 -10.12 -14.93
CA GLU A 173 6.27 -9.00 -15.10
C GLU A 173 7.32 -8.94 -13.97
N ARG A 174 6.90 -9.21 -12.72
CA ARG A 174 7.84 -9.36 -11.59
C ARG A 174 8.78 -10.56 -11.77
N ALA A 175 8.29 -11.69 -12.28
CA ALA A 175 9.10 -12.87 -12.54
C ALA A 175 10.12 -12.61 -13.66
N MET A 176 9.74 -11.91 -14.74
CA MET A 176 10.63 -11.51 -15.82
C MET A 176 11.83 -10.69 -15.32
N ARG A 177 11.63 -9.81 -14.34
CA ARG A 177 12.71 -9.02 -13.71
C ARG A 177 13.75 -9.88 -12.99
N LEU A 178 13.37 -11.08 -12.56
CA LEU A 178 14.23 -12.03 -11.85
C LEU A 178 14.72 -13.17 -12.75
N ALA A 179 14.14 -13.33 -13.94
CA ALA A 179 14.38 -14.47 -14.81
C ALA A 179 15.77 -14.43 -15.47
N PRO A 180 16.43 -15.60 -15.62
CA PRO A 180 17.66 -15.74 -16.41
C PRO A 180 17.36 -15.48 -17.89
N ALA A 181 18.38 -15.13 -18.68
CA ALA A 181 18.21 -14.62 -20.04
C ALA A 181 17.44 -15.57 -20.97
N GLU A 182 17.61 -16.87 -20.79
CA GLU A 182 17.01 -17.94 -21.56
C GLU A 182 15.50 -18.05 -21.33
N ALA A 183 15.03 -17.72 -20.11
CA ALA A 183 13.62 -17.75 -19.74
C ALA A 183 12.90 -16.42 -20.03
N ARG A 184 13.62 -15.34 -20.40
CA ARG A 184 13.02 -14.02 -20.61
C ARG A 184 12.15 -13.95 -21.85
N ALA A 185 12.58 -14.52 -22.96
CA ALA A 185 11.83 -14.51 -24.22
C ALA A 185 10.43 -15.15 -24.10
N PRO A 186 10.29 -16.41 -23.62
CA PRO A 186 8.97 -17.04 -23.47
C PRO A 186 8.09 -16.34 -22.43
N LEU A 187 8.67 -15.77 -21.36
CA LEU A 187 7.92 -14.97 -20.40
C LEU A 187 7.45 -13.64 -20.98
N ALA A 188 8.22 -13.00 -21.86
CA ALA A 188 7.83 -11.78 -22.55
C ALA A 188 6.64 -12.03 -23.50
N ASP A 189 6.65 -13.13 -24.23
CA ASP A 189 5.52 -13.51 -25.09
C ASP A 189 4.26 -13.77 -24.26
N THR A 190 4.40 -14.48 -23.15
CA THR A 190 3.29 -14.73 -22.21
C THR A 190 2.77 -13.41 -21.62
N HIS A 191 3.66 -12.52 -21.19
CA HIS A 191 3.29 -11.20 -20.65
C HIS A 191 2.53 -10.35 -21.68
N ARG A 192 2.97 -10.36 -22.94
CA ARG A 192 2.29 -9.65 -24.03
C ARG A 192 0.87 -10.16 -24.22
N VAL A 193 0.69 -11.49 -24.35
CA VAL A 193 -0.63 -12.11 -24.54
C VAL A 193 -1.57 -11.79 -23.36
N LEU A 194 -1.09 -11.92 -22.12
CA LEU A 194 -1.92 -11.63 -20.94
C LEU A 194 -2.29 -10.15 -20.84
N THR A 195 -1.40 -9.25 -21.27
CA THR A 195 -1.68 -7.80 -21.29
C THR A 195 -2.71 -7.45 -22.35
N GLU A 196 -2.60 -8.01 -23.57
CA GLU A 196 -3.57 -7.83 -24.65
C GLU A 196 -4.97 -8.33 -24.24
N GLN A 197 -5.04 -9.47 -23.55
CA GLN A 197 -6.28 -10.03 -23.02
C GLN A 197 -6.90 -9.15 -21.94
N LEU A 198 -6.08 -8.60 -21.04
CA LEU A 198 -6.54 -7.69 -20.00
C LEU A 198 -7.14 -6.42 -20.59
N GLU A 199 -6.45 -5.81 -21.57
CA GLU A 199 -6.95 -4.62 -22.27
C GLU A 199 -8.27 -4.89 -22.99
N SER A 200 -8.34 -5.98 -23.74
CA SER A 200 -9.55 -6.39 -24.46
C SER A 200 -10.74 -6.63 -23.52
N GLY A 201 -10.50 -7.31 -22.39
CA GLY A 201 -11.54 -7.59 -21.42
C GLY A 201 -12.00 -6.36 -20.64
N VAL A 202 -11.09 -5.44 -20.28
CA VAL A 202 -11.47 -4.15 -19.69
C VAL A 202 -12.28 -3.31 -20.69
N ALA A 203 -11.92 -3.32 -21.97
CA ALA A 203 -12.70 -2.63 -23.00
C ALA A 203 -14.11 -3.24 -23.18
N ALA A 204 -14.25 -4.57 -23.11
CA ALA A 204 -15.55 -5.24 -23.14
C ALA A 204 -16.41 -4.87 -21.92
N TYR A 205 -15.81 -4.83 -20.73
CA TYR A 205 -16.48 -4.39 -19.51
C TYR A 205 -16.97 -2.94 -19.62
N GLU A 206 -16.13 -2.02 -20.12
CA GLU A 206 -16.52 -0.63 -20.34
C GLU A 206 -17.69 -0.50 -21.33
N ARG A 207 -17.70 -1.28 -22.41
CA ARG A 207 -18.84 -1.34 -23.35
C ARG A 207 -20.13 -1.76 -22.66
N LEU A 208 -20.07 -2.76 -21.77
CA LEU A 208 -21.23 -3.16 -20.97
C LEU A 208 -21.73 -2.01 -20.09
N VAL A 209 -20.83 -1.30 -19.41
CA VAL A 209 -21.22 -0.15 -18.56
C VAL A 209 -21.87 0.96 -19.38
N VAL A 210 -21.37 1.24 -20.58
CA VAL A 210 -21.98 2.21 -21.51
C VAL A 210 -23.37 1.74 -21.95
N ALA A 211 -23.53 0.47 -22.31
CA ALA A 211 -24.82 -0.09 -22.69
C ALA A 211 -25.83 -0.05 -21.53
N ALA A 212 -25.38 -0.36 -20.31
CA ALA A 212 -26.19 -0.28 -19.10
C ALA A 212 -26.63 1.16 -18.79
N ALA A 213 -25.75 2.15 -18.98
CA ALA A 213 -26.11 3.56 -18.84
C ALA A 213 -27.17 3.98 -19.87
N GLY A 214 -27.03 3.52 -21.12
CA GLY A 214 -28.03 3.74 -22.17
C GLY A 214 -29.39 3.12 -21.84
N TYR A 215 -29.40 1.89 -21.31
CA TYR A 215 -30.61 1.22 -20.84
C TYR A 215 -31.31 2.02 -19.73
N VAL A 216 -30.57 2.43 -18.70
CA VAL A 216 -31.12 3.24 -17.59
C VAL A 216 -31.64 4.60 -18.06
N ALA A 217 -31.00 5.21 -19.07
CA ALA A 217 -31.44 6.49 -19.62
C ALA A 217 -32.76 6.38 -20.40
N GLU A 218 -32.97 5.28 -21.14
CA GLU A 218 -34.22 5.04 -21.88
C GLU A 218 -35.37 4.58 -20.97
N ASP A 219 -35.08 3.77 -19.95
CA ASP A 219 -36.08 3.32 -18.95
C ASP A 219 -36.73 4.50 -18.20
N ALA A 220 -36.01 5.63 -18.08
CA ALA A 220 -36.53 6.85 -17.49
C ALA A 220 -37.50 7.66 -18.39
N ARG A 221 -37.70 7.27 -19.67
CA ARG A 221 -38.61 7.97 -20.60
C ARG A 221 -39.98 7.28 -20.65
N PRO A 222 -41.06 7.93 -20.17
CA PRO A 222 -42.41 7.39 -20.33
C PRO A 222 -42.81 7.43 -21.81
N GLY A 223 -42.97 6.26 -22.44
CA GLY A 223 -43.53 6.10 -23.80
C GLY A 223 -42.54 5.73 -24.91
N GLY A 224 -41.26 5.49 -24.62
CA GLY A 224 -40.28 5.01 -25.60
C GLY A 224 -40.23 3.48 -25.66
N GLY A 225 -40.38 2.89 -26.86
CA GLY A 225 -40.32 1.43 -27.05
C GLY A 225 -38.99 0.83 -26.59
N ALA A 226 -39.06 -0.19 -25.73
CA ALA A 226 -37.96 -0.75 -24.94
C ALA A 226 -36.88 -1.54 -25.71
N ASP A 227 -36.87 -1.55 -27.06
CA ASP A 227 -36.10 -2.55 -27.82
C ASP A 227 -34.60 -2.26 -28.05
N PRO A 228 -34.16 -1.06 -28.48
CA PRO A 228 -32.78 -0.88 -28.96
C PRO A 228 -31.73 -0.75 -27.85
N ALA A 229 -32.12 -0.27 -26.66
CA ALA A 229 -31.21 -0.19 -25.51
C ALA A 229 -31.07 -1.55 -24.81
N ALA A 230 -32.16 -2.31 -24.71
CA ALA A 230 -32.15 -3.66 -24.17
C ALA A 230 -31.31 -4.60 -25.05
N SER A 231 -31.49 -4.55 -26.38
CA SER A 231 -30.69 -5.36 -27.32
C SER A 231 -29.18 -5.08 -27.21
N ARG A 232 -28.78 -3.80 -27.12
CA ARG A 232 -27.36 -3.42 -26.92
C ARG A 232 -26.80 -3.88 -25.57
N LEU A 233 -27.62 -3.87 -24.52
CA LEU A 233 -27.21 -4.38 -23.21
C LEU A 233 -27.00 -5.89 -23.26
N THR A 234 -27.90 -6.64 -23.91
CA THR A 234 -27.76 -8.08 -24.11
C THR A 234 -26.50 -8.41 -24.91
N GLU A 235 -26.29 -7.76 -26.05
CA GLU A 235 -25.09 -7.97 -26.89
C GLU A 235 -23.80 -7.70 -26.12
N ALA A 236 -23.75 -6.61 -25.34
CA ALA A 236 -22.59 -6.29 -24.52
C ALA A 236 -22.37 -7.31 -23.38
N THR A 237 -23.46 -7.87 -22.84
CA THR A 237 -23.40 -8.93 -21.82
C THR A 237 -22.87 -10.23 -22.43
N ASP A 238 -23.37 -10.62 -23.60
CA ASP A 238 -22.93 -11.82 -24.31
C ASP A 238 -21.46 -11.73 -24.72
N LEU A 239 -21.02 -10.55 -25.18
CA LEU A 239 -19.61 -10.27 -25.46
C LEU A 239 -18.75 -10.42 -24.21
N LEU A 240 -19.18 -9.87 -23.08
CA LEU A 240 -18.45 -9.97 -21.82
C LEU A 240 -18.38 -11.41 -21.32
N HIS A 241 -19.48 -12.15 -21.46
CA HIS A 241 -19.55 -13.57 -21.14
C HIS A 241 -18.57 -14.38 -22.00
N GLY A 242 -18.51 -14.12 -23.31
CA GLY A 242 -17.54 -14.75 -24.21
C GLY A 242 -16.09 -14.48 -23.81
N VAL A 243 -15.78 -13.25 -23.40
CA VAL A 243 -14.45 -12.91 -22.86
C VAL A 243 -14.18 -13.63 -21.54
N ALA A 244 -15.14 -13.65 -20.61
CA ALA A 244 -14.99 -14.32 -19.32
C ALA A 244 -14.77 -15.83 -19.47
N ALA A 245 -15.48 -16.47 -20.40
CA ALA A 245 -15.30 -17.87 -20.75
C ALA A 245 -13.90 -18.13 -21.32
N ALA A 246 -13.43 -17.33 -22.28
CA ALA A 246 -12.08 -17.44 -22.83
C ALA A 246 -11.00 -17.27 -21.75
N LEU A 247 -11.18 -16.34 -20.81
CA LEU A 247 -10.27 -16.16 -19.67
C LEU A 247 -10.29 -17.36 -18.71
N ALA A 248 -11.44 -18.00 -18.51
CA ALA A 248 -11.57 -19.20 -17.69
C ALA A 248 -10.87 -20.41 -18.33
N GLU A 249 -10.98 -20.59 -19.64
CA GLU A 249 -10.27 -21.65 -20.38
C GLU A 249 -8.75 -21.51 -20.25
N LEU A 250 -8.22 -20.29 -20.43
CA LEU A 250 -6.79 -20.01 -20.26
C LEU A 250 -6.29 -20.28 -18.85
N ARG A 251 -7.16 -20.06 -17.85
CA ARG A 251 -6.87 -20.41 -16.46
C ARG A 251 -6.77 -21.93 -16.28
N GLY A 252 -7.59 -22.71 -16.98
CA GLY A 252 -7.57 -24.17 -16.95
C GLY A 252 -6.37 -24.80 -17.67
N VAL A 253 -5.91 -24.20 -18.77
CA VAL A 253 -4.72 -24.67 -19.51
C VAL A 253 -3.43 -24.52 -18.70
N GLY A 254 -3.39 -23.57 -17.75
CA GLY A 254 -2.23 -23.30 -16.90
C GLY A 254 -2.16 -24.07 -15.57
N ASP A 255 -3.01 -25.07 -15.33
CA ASP A 255 -2.97 -25.90 -14.12
C ASP A 255 -2.28 -27.25 -14.41
N PRO A 256 -0.95 -27.37 -14.23
CA PRO A 256 -0.28 -28.65 -14.37
C PRO A 256 -0.65 -29.57 -13.20
N LEU A 257 -1.45 -30.59 -13.49
CA LEU A 257 -1.55 -31.85 -12.75
C LEU A 257 -1.90 -31.73 -11.25
N ARG A 258 -3.21 -31.66 -10.96
CA ARG A 258 -3.76 -32.32 -9.76
C ARG A 258 -3.55 -33.83 -9.92
N ALA A 259 -2.43 -34.35 -9.43
CA ALA A 259 -2.24 -35.79 -9.33
C ALA A 259 -3.35 -36.38 -8.44
N PRO A 260 -4.03 -37.46 -8.86
CA PRO A 260 -5.00 -38.13 -8.01
C PRO A 260 -4.25 -38.74 -6.82
N THR A 261 -4.51 -38.21 -5.62
CA THR A 261 -4.16 -38.88 -4.38
C THR A 261 -5.00 -40.15 -4.29
N ARG A 262 -4.34 -41.29 -4.45
CA ARG A 262 -4.86 -42.60 -4.03
C ARG A 262 -4.97 -42.66 -2.51
#